data_AF-A0A9D7S603-F1
#
_entry.id   AF-A0A9D7S603-F1
#
_cell.length_a   1.000
_cell.length_b   1.000
_cell.length_c   1.000
_cell.angle_alpha   90.00
_cell.angle_beta   90.00
_cell.angle_gamma   90.00
#
_symmetry.space_group_name_H-M   'P 1'
#
loop_
_entity.id
_entity.type
_entity.pdbx_description
1 polymer ?
#
loop_
_entity_poly.entity_id
_entity_poly.type
_entity_poly.pdbx_seq_one_letter_code
_entity_poly.pdbx_strand_id
1 'polypeptide(L)'
;MKISYGALLGAAALMFAGSALAADNVGAYGTVAQVTVNGSSSDDIYAARGRLVIDEGQQFYRTYQWAGTACNGKNLSEAEVANLMMALKDRRELTVTPLWKAGAGSTRCLVAYRITAIEVAQ
;
A
#
# COMPACT_ATOMS: atom_id res chain seq x y z
N MET A 1 19.55 67.58 11.46
CA MET A 1 18.65 66.52 11.96
C MET A 1 18.39 65.58 10.80
N LYS A 2 19.01 64.38 10.78
CA LYS A 2 18.93 63.42 9.68
C LYS A 2 17.96 62.31 10.10
N ILE A 3 16.86 62.16 9.38
CA ILE A 3 15.91 61.06 9.54
C ILE A 3 16.30 60.00 8.51
N SER A 4 16.85 58.89 8.98
CA SER A 4 17.10 57.70 8.16
C SER A 4 15.81 56.88 8.11
N TYR A 5 15.22 56.76 6.92
CA TYR A 5 14.08 55.88 6.67
C TYR A 5 14.60 54.45 6.50
N GLY A 6 14.17 53.57 7.41
CA GLY A 6 14.50 52.16 7.41
C GLY A 6 13.95 51.43 6.19
N ALA A 7 14.80 50.64 5.56
CA ALA A 7 14.37 49.67 4.56
C ALA A 7 13.65 48.52 5.27
N LEU A 8 12.32 48.52 5.15
CA LEU A 8 11.48 47.32 5.10
C LEU A 8 12.05 46.36 4.05
N LEU A 9 12.05 45.05 4.33
CA LEU A 9 11.62 43.96 3.43
C LEU A 9 12.30 42.63 3.82
N GLY A 10 11.48 41.60 4.02
CA GLY A 10 11.91 40.21 3.78
C GLY A 10 11.92 39.27 4.98
N ALA A 11 10.80 39.09 5.67
CA ALA A 11 10.63 37.94 6.57
C ALA A 11 9.20 37.37 6.46
N ALA A 12 8.85 36.86 5.29
CA ALA A 12 7.60 36.13 5.06
C ALA A 12 7.82 35.03 4.02
N ALA A 13 8.64 34.03 4.34
CA ALA A 13 8.88 32.89 3.45
C ALA A 13 9.22 31.61 4.22
N LEU A 14 8.56 31.34 5.34
CA LEU A 14 8.65 30.04 6.00
C LEU A 14 7.25 29.67 6.52
N MET A 15 6.89 28.40 6.36
CA MET A 15 5.66 27.77 6.88
C MET A 15 4.52 27.55 5.87
N PHE A 16 4.86 27.19 4.64
CA PHE A 16 4.09 26.15 3.95
C PHE A 16 4.92 24.87 3.94
N ALA A 17 5.22 24.34 5.13
CA ALA A 17 5.54 22.93 5.27
C ALA A 17 4.23 22.19 5.00
N GLY A 18 3.92 22.02 3.71
CA GLY A 18 2.80 21.21 3.28
C GLY A 18 2.97 19.86 3.93
N SER A 19 2.03 19.49 4.80
CA SER A 19 1.76 18.12 5.15
C SER A 19 1.37 17.42 3.85
N ALA A 20 2.37 16.99 3.08
CA ALA A 20 2.22 15.96 2.09
C ALA A 20 1.76 14.73 2.88
N LEU A 21 0.45 14.60 3.07
CA LEU A 21 -0.21 13.37 3.46
C LEU A 21 0.37 12.34 2.51
N ALA A 22 1.25 11.48 3.02
CA ALA A 22 2.00 10.54 2.20
C ALA A 22 0.98 9.72 1.41
N ALA A 23 0.89 10.02 0.11
CA ALA A 23 -0.02 9.37 -0.80
C ALA A 23 0.32 7.88 -0.84
N ASP A 24 -0.69 7.06 -1.05
CA ASP A 24 -0.48 5.63 -1.20
C ASP A 24 0.39 5.39 -2.43
N ASN A 25 1.37 4.50 -2.30
CA ASN A 25 2.16 4.07 -3.42
C ASN A 25 1.33 3.08 -4.24
N VAL A 26 1.29 3.28 -5.55
CA VAL A 26 0.64 2.35 -6.46
C VAL A 26 1.64 1.25 -6.81
N GLY A 27 1.29 0.00 -6.53
CA GLY A 27 2.04 -1.18 -6.93
C GLY A 27 1.87 -1.48 -8.41
N ALA A 28 2.76 -2.31 -8.97
CA ALA A 28 2.50 -2.87 -10.30
C ALA A 28 1.28 -3.79 -10.22
N TYR A 29 0.51 -3.82 -11.31
CA TYR A 29 -0.64 -4.69 -11.43
C TYR A 29 -0.17 -6.10 -11.82
N GLY A 30 -0.98 -7.10 -11.50
CA GLY A 30 -0.70 -8.48 -11.85
C GLY A 30 -1.82 -9.41 -11.43
N THR A 31 -1.59 -10.71 -11.49
CA THR A 31 -2.56 -11.70 -11.00
C THR A 31 -2.24 -12.09 -9.56
N VAL A 32 -3.25 -12.50 -8.79
CA VAL A 32 -3.01 -12.97 -7.43
C VAL A 32 -2.37 -14.36 -7.48
N ALA A 33 -1.13 -14.45 -7.02
CA ALA A 33 -0.38 -15.71 -6.95
C ALA A 33 -0.67 -16.46 -5.65
N GLN A 34 -0.78 -15.72 -4.54
CA GLN A 34 -0.99 -16.27 -3.21
C GLN A 34 -1.68 -15.26 -2.30
N VAL A 35 -2.57 -15.76 -1.44
CA VAL A 35 -3.09 -15.03 -0.28
C VAL A 35 -2.86 -15.91 0.94
N THR A 36 -2.20 -15.36 1.96
CA THR A 36 -1.96 -16.02 3.24
C THR A 36 -2.66 -15.25 4.35
N VAL A 37 -3.43 -15.95 5.17
CA VAL A 37 -4.06 -15.39 6.38
C VAL A 37 -3.54 -16.17 7.57
N ASN A 38 -2.86 -15.48 8.48
CA ASN A 38 -2.29 -16.09 9.68
C ASN A 38 -3.36 -16.16 10.77
N GLY A 39 -3.69 -17.38 11.19
CA GLY A 39 -4.57 -17.63 12.33
C GLY A 39 -3.94 -17.21 13.65
N SER A 40 -4.76 -17.07 14.70
CA SER A 40 -4.34 -16.60 16.04
C SER A 40 -3.26 -17.45 16.71
N SER A 41 -3.13 -18.71 16.31
CA SER A 41 -2.12 -19.64 16.81
C SER A 41 -0.86 -19.70 15.95
N SER A 42 -0.76 -18.89 14.89
CA SER A 42 0.43 -18.86 14.03
C SER A 42 1.52 -17.99 14.66
N ASP A 43 2.76 -18.49 14.73
CA ASP A 43 3.91 -17.71 15.19
C ASP A 43 4.12 -16.44 14.35
N ASP A 44 3.72 -16.49 13.07
CA ASP A 44 3.85 -15.40 12.11
C ASP A 44 2.79 -14.29 12.28
N ILE A 45 1.74 -14.51 13.08
CA ILE A 45 0.62 -13.55 13.19
C ILE A 45 1.07 -12.18 13.71
N TYR A 46 2.08 -12.16 14.60
CA TYR A 46 2.61 -10.93 15.17
C TYR A 46 3.42 -10.13 14.15
N ALA A 47 4.10 -10.80 13.22
CA ALA A 47 4.84 -10.14 12.15
C ALA A 47 3.87 -9.53 11.13
N ALA A 48 2.87 -10.32 10.71
CA ALA A 48 1.77 -9.89 9.84
C ALA A 48 0.54 -10.77 10.04
N ARG A 49 -0.67 -10.21 10.01
CA ARG A 49 -1.90 -11.05 10.00
C ARG A 49 -2.15 -11.68 8.65
N GLY A 50 -1.57 -11.14 7.58
CA GLY A 50 -1.62 -11.81 6.30
C GLY A 50 -0.73 -11.15 5.25
N ARG A 51 -0.63 -11.86 4.13
CA ARG A 51 0.24 -11.53 3.00
C ARG A 51 -0.49 -11.75 1.68
N LEU A 52 -0.26 -10.87 0.73
CA LEU A 52 -0.70 -10.96 -0.67
C LEU A 52 0.54 -11.03 -1.53
N VAL A 53 0.61 -12.02 -2.42
CA VAL A 53 1.66 -12.11 -3.44
C VAL A 53 1.02 -11.88 -4.80
N ILE A 54 1.52 -10.89 -5.52
CA ILE A 54 1.14 -10.60 -6.90
C ILE A 54 2.21 -11.16 -7.84
N ASP A 55 1.78 -11.88 -8.87
CA ASP A 55 2.59 -12.21 -10.04
C ASP A 55 2.44 -11.09 -11.07
N GLU A 56 3.52 -10.33 -11.25
CA GLU A 56 3.61 -9.18 -12.16
C GLU A 56 4.01 -9.61 -13.58
N GLY A 57 4.08 -10.93 -13.83
CA GLY A 57 4.56 -11.53 -15.07
C GLY A 57 6.06 -11.81 -15.04
N GLN A 58 6.53 -12.65 -15.98
CA GLN A 58 7.95 -13.00 -16.14
C GLN A 58 8.62 -13.49 -14.84
N GLN A 59 7.87 -14.20 -13.98
CA GLN A 59 8.32 -14.70 -12.67
C GLN A 59 8.71 -13.62 -11.66
N PHE A 60 8.25 -12.37 -11.85
CA PHE A 60 8.39 -11.33 -10.83
C PHE A 60 7.24 -11.40 -9.84
N TYR A 61 7.56 -11.81 -8.60
CA TYR A 61 6.61 -11.88 -7.51
C TYR A 61 6.84 -10.75 -6.52
N ARG A 62 5.75 -10.08 -6.13
CA ARG A 62 5.79 -8.99 -5.16
C ARG A 62 4.90 -9.30 -3.96
N THR A 63 5.50 -9.22 -2.78
CA THR A 63 4.80 -9.44 -1.51
C THR A 63 4.34 -8.13 -0.89
N TYR A 64 3.07 -8.13 -0.47
CA TYR A 64 2.43 -7.10 0.33
C TYR A 64 1.92 -7.74 1.62
N GLN A 65 1.94 -7.00 2.73
CA GLN A 65 1.52 -7.50 4.03
C GLN A 65 0.47 -6.57 4.65
N TRP A 66 -0.32 -7.07 5.59
CA TRP A 66 -1.17 -6.23 6.41
C TRP A 66 -1.15 -6.67 7.87
N ALA A 67 -1.45 -5.71 8.74
CA ALA A 67 -1.42 -5.82 10.18
C ALA A 67 -0.07 -6.30 10.74
N GLY A 68 -0.05 -6.68 12.02
CA GLY A 68 1.17 -7.07 12.72
C GLY A 68 2.09 -5.88 12.98
N THR A 69 3.28 -6.17 13.48
CA THR A 69 4.29 -5.17 13.84
C THR A 69 4.85 -4.44 12.63
N ALA A 70 5.01 -5.14 11.50
CA ALA A 70 5.55 -4.55 10.27
C ALA A 70 4.58 -3.54 9.64
N CYS A 71 3.28 -3.80 9.73
CA CYS A 71 2.21 -2.99 9.16
C CYS A 71 1.21 -2.48 10.20
N ASN A 72 1.75 -1.95 11.31
CA ASN A 72 0.94 -1.43 12.41
C ASN A 72 -0.07 -0.37 11.91
N GLY A 73 -1.33 -0.55 12.34
CA GLY A 73 -2.48 0.29 11.98
C GLY A 73 -2.99 0.12 10.54
N LYS A 74 -2.38 -0.74 9.73
CA LYS A 74 -2.76 -0.98 8.32
C LYS A 74 -3.36 -2.38 8.20
N ASN A 75 -4.65 -2.45 8.52
CA ASN A 75 -5.41 -3.69 8.55
C ASN A 75 -6.33 -3.77 7.34
N LEU A 76 -6.59 -4.98 6.87
CA LEU A 76 -7.72 -5.28 6.01
C LEU A 76 -8.85 -5.84 6.86
N SER A 77 -10.08 -5.48 6.50
CA SER A 77 -11.29 -6.12 6.98
C SER A 77 -11.42 -7.54 6.42
N GLU A 78 -12.26 -8.35 7.06
CA GLU A 78 -12.54 -9.72 6.59
C GLU A 78 -13.15 -9.73 5.18
N ALA A 79 -14.01 -8.76 4.87
CA ALA A 79 -14.59 -8.60 3.54
C ALA A 79 -13.52 -8.28 2.49
N GLU A 80 -12.55 -7.44 2.81
CA GLU A 80 -11.43 -7.14 1.91
C GLU A 80 -10.55 -8.36 1.68
N VAL A 81 -10.26 -9.15 2.73
CA VAL A 81 -9.52 -10.41 2.60
C VAL A 81 -10.31 -11.41 1.74
N ALA A 82 -11.62 -11.51 1.93
CA ALA A 82 -12.48 -12.39 1.10
C ALA A 82 -12.43 -12.01 -0.38
N ASN A 83 -12.43 -10.70 -0.70
CA ASN A 83 -12.27 -10.22 -2.07
C ASN A 83 -10.92 -10.63 -2.69
N LEU A 84 -9.83 -10.62 -1.92
CA LEU A 84 -8.53 -11.12 -2.39
C LEU A 84 -8.55 -12.63 -2.65
N MET A 85 -9.26 -13.40 -1.82
CA MET A 85 -9.43 -14.85 -2.03
C MET A 85 -10.26 -15.14 -3.29
N MET A 86 -11.27 -14.31 -3.60
CA MET A 86 -11.99 -14.39 -4.87
C MET A 86 -11.08 -14.06 -6.05
N ALA A 87 -10.28 -12.99 -5.95
CA ALA A 87 -9.31 -12.63 -6.99
C ALA A 87 -8.25 -13.72 -7.23
N LEU A 88 -7.86 -14.48 -6.20
CA LEU A 88 -7.01 -15.66 -6.33
C LEU A 88 -7.71 -16.80 -7.08
N LYS A 89 -8.99 -17.04 -6.78
CA LYS A 89 -9.79 -18.07 -7.44
C LYS A 89 -9.96 -17.76 -8.94
N ASP A 90 -10.29 -16.51 -9.27
CA ASP A 90 -10.58 -16.06 -10.63
C ASP A 90 -9.37 -15.37 -11.28
N ARG A 91 -8.15 -15.73 -10.85
CA ARG A 91 -6.88 -15.09 -11.27
C ARG A 91 -6.57 -15.12 -12.77
N ARG A 92 -7.31 -15.92 -13.55
CA ARG A 92 -7.20 -15.97 -15.02
C ARG A 92 -8.04 -14.90 -15.72
N GLU A 93 -8.98 -14.31 -14.98
CA GLU A 93 -9.96 -13.33 -15.47
C GLU A 93 -9.82 -11.99 -14.75
N LEU A 94 -9.05 -11.94 -13.65
CA LEU A 94 -8.89 -10.75 -12.82
C LEU A 94 -7.41 -10.37 -12.66
N THR A 95 -7.16 -9.07 -12.70
CA THR A 95 -5.90 -8.44 -12.27
C THR A 95 -6.13 -7.62 -11.02
N VAL A 96 -5.10 -7.52 -10.19
CA VAL A 96 -5.09 -6.73 -8.96
C VAL A 96 -3.98 -5.70 -9.01
N THR A 97 -4.34 -4.46 -8.71
CA THR A 97 -3.40 -3.35 -8.52
C THR A 97 -3.33 -2.99 -7.03
N PRO A 98 -2.24 -3.34 -6.33
CA PRO A 98 -2.08 -3.02 -4.91
C PRO A 98 -1.86 -1.52 -4.68
N LEU A 99 -2.43 -0.98 -3.60
CA LEU A 99 -2.05 0.31 -3.04
C LEU A 99 -1.40 0.08 -1.68
N TRP A 100 -0.23 0.67 -1.46
CA TRP A 100 0.59 0.33 -0.30
C TRP A 100 1.29 1.54 0.33
N LYS A 101 1.64 1.40 1.61
CA LYS A 101 2.51 2.33 2.35
C LYS A 101 3.73 1.60 2.87
N ALA A 102 4.84 2.32 3.04
CA ALA A 102 6.01 1.76 3.70
C ALA A 102 5.67 1.38 5.15
N GLY A 103 6.08 0.18 5.54
CA GLY A 103 6.08 -0.34 6.91
C GLY A 103 7.50 -0.48 7.45
N ALA A 104 7.62 -1.15 8.61
CA ALA A 104 8.92 -1.43 9.20
C ALA A 104 9.73 -2.40 8.30
N GLY A 105 11.06 -2.25 8.30
CA GLY A 105 11.96 -3.15 7.59
C GLY A 105 11.73 -3.21 6.07
N SER A 106 11.35 -2.08 5.46
CA SER A 106 11.02 -2.00 4.02
C SER A 106 9.80 -2.83 3.59
N THR A 107 8.96 -3.23 4.54
CA THR A 107 7.72 -3.96 4.26
C THR A 107 6.75 -3.09 3.45
N ARG A 108 6.10 -3.66 2.44
CA ARG A 108 5.01 -3.01 1.71
C ARG A 108 3.69 -3.35 2.38
N CYS A 109 3.12 -2.38 3.07
CA CYS A 109 1.87 -2.57 3.77
C CYS A 109 0.69 -2.27 2.85
N LEU A 110 -0.09 -3.29 2.52
CA LEU A 110 -1.30 -3.16 1.73
C LEU A 110 -2.31 -2.32 2.50
N VAL A 111 -2.79 -1.25 1.86
CA VAL A 111 -3.79 -0.35 2.45
C VAL A 111 -5.07 -0.26 1.61
N ALA A 112 -4.98 -0.60 0.32
CA ALA A 112 -6.12 -0.78 -0.56
C ALA A 112 -5.68 -1.62 -1.77
N TYR A 113 -6.62 -1.99 -2.62
CA TYR A 113 -6.36 -2.64 -3.89
C TYR A 113 -7.49 -2.33 -4.87
N ARG A 114 -7.20 -2.48 -6.16
CA ARG A 114 -8.21 -2.44 -7.24
C ARG A 114 -8.23 -3.78 -7.92
N ILE A 115 -9.43 -4.27 -8.24
CA ILE A 115 -9.63 -5.50 -9.01
C ILE A 115 -10.19 -5.07 -10.37
N THR A 116 -9.57 -5.54 -11.45
CA THR A 116 -9.98 -5.24 -12.82
C THR A 116 -10.14 -6.53 -13.59
N ALA A 117 -11.25 -6.66 -14.33
CA ALA A 117 -11.44 -7.78 -15.24
C ALA A 117 -10.44 -7.69 -16.41
N ILE A 118 -9.85 -8.83 -16.75
CA ILE A 118 -9.10 -9.01 -17.99
C ILE A 118 -10.15 -9.16 -19.08
N GLU A 119 -10.27 -8.18 -19.97
CA GLU A 119 -11.04 -8.38 -21.20
C GLU A 119 -10.36 -9.49 -22.01
N VAL A 120 -10.93 -10.69 -21.96
CA VAL A 120 -10.47 -11.80 -22.79
C VAL A 120 -10.98 -11.51 -24.20
N ALA A 121 -10.08 -11.06 -25.08
CA ALA A 121 -10.39 -11.03 -26.50
C ALA A 121 -10.75 -12.45 -26.94
N GLN A 122 -12.01 -12.63 -27.37
CA GLN A 122 -12.56 -13.92 -27.81
C GLN A 122 -11.98 -14.35 -29.16
#